data_AF-A0A8K0A3P3-F1
#
_entry.id   AF-A0A8K0A3P3-F1
#
_cell.length_a   1.000
_cell.length_b   1.000
_cell.length_c   1.000
_cell.angle_alpha   90.00
_cell.angle_beta   90.00
_cell.angle_gamma   90.00
#
_symmetry.space_group_name_H-M   'P 1'
#
loop_
_entity.id
_entity.type
_entity.pdbx_description
1 polymer ?
#
loop_
_entity_poly.entity_id
_entity_poly.type
_entity_poly.pdbx_seq_one_letter_code
_entity_poly.pdbx_strand_id
1 'polypeptide(L)'
;MATSVTLEDALSNVDLLEDIALPDQQPCIEPPPASIVYQANFDTNFEDRTAFVTGIAKFMEEATVHAKLNEMLEEGDEYAVMLYTWRSCSRAIPSIKSNEQPNRVEIYEKTVEVLEPEVTKLVNFMYFQKRAVDWFCEEIKRLCHQERRRDFVSEAHLLTLGKFINMFAVLDALKNMKSSVKNDYAQYRRAAGFLKKMADPQSIQESQNLSMVLANHDKITNTLKEKLETIPGYEEILADVINICLTYLDTRMYVTPEEKHVLFKVMGFGLYLMDGSQSNIYKLDSKKRISLSKIDKYFKQLQVVTLFGDMQIPLYSYITKSPHYEENKSRWTCTATNNSPSYNILEQLQPIREEHTKYISELARHSNEVVTTAQKDSPRTDEENKELCDLALRGVQLLSSWTVQLMELYSWKLVHPTDNFSNKDCPKEAEEYERATRYNYDTDEKFAFVEVIAMIKGLQLLMSRMESVFNEAIRRNIYADLQDFVQIVLREPLRQTVKKKKTLIKSILTSIRDTCVSI
;
A
#
# COMPACT_ATOMS: atom_id res chain seq x y z
N MET A 1 2.20 -60.41 -12.60
CA MET A 1 3.01 -60.21 -13.82
C MET A 1 3.95 -59.06 -13.51
N ALA A 2 5.26 -59.32 -13.48
CA ALA A 2 6.24 -58.27 -13.23
C ALA A 2 6.36 -57.41 -14.51
N THR A 3 5.94 -56.15 -14.42
CA THR A 3 6.12 -55.17 -15.50
C THR A 3 7.62 -54.93 -15.67
N SER A 4 8.15 -55.30 -16.84
CA SER A 4 9.55 -55.07 -17.21
C SER A 4 9.78 -53.57 -17.38
N VAL A 5 10.49 -52.95 -16.45
CA VAL A 5 10.96 -51.57 -16.56
C VAL A 5 11.98 -51.51 -17.70
N THR A 6 11.82 -50.56 -18.62
CA THR A 6 12.74 -50.40 -19.75
C THR A 6 14.05 -49.77 -19.30
N LEU A 7 15.13 -49.97 -20.08
CA LEU A 7 16.43 -49.36 -19.77
C LEU A 7 16.37 -47.83 -19.82
N GLU A 8 15.55 -47.27 -20.73
CA GLU A 8 15.32 -45.82 -20.84
C GLU A 8 14.60 -45.28 -19.61
N ASP A 9 13.57 -45.95 -19.09
CA ASP A 9 12.92 -45.54 -17.84
C ASP A 9 13.89 -45.58 -16.65
N ALA A 10 14.77 -46.58 -16.60
CA ALA A 10 15.78 -46.71 -15.55
C ALA A 10 16.85 -45.61 -15.63
N LEU A 11 17.29 -45.25 -16.84
CA LEU A 11 18.25 -44.15 -17.05
C LEU A 11 17.61 -42.80 -16.75
N SER A 12 16.37 -42.56 -17.20
CA SER A 12 15.63 -41.32 -16.89
C SER A 12 15.45 -41.13 -15.38
N ASN A 13 15.22 -42.21 -14.62
CA ASN A 13 15.15 -42.15 -13.17
C ASN A 13 16.50 -41.82 -12.51
N VAL A 14 17.63 -42.20 -13.13
CA VAL A 14 18.98 -41.87 -12.64
C VAL A 14 19.33 -40.43 -12.99
N ASP A 15 19.00 -39.96 -14.19
CA ASP A 15 19.20 -38.57 -14.60
C ASP A 15 18.39 -37.61 -13.70
N LEU A 16 17.18 -38.03 -13.30
CA LEU A 16 16.36 -37.33 -12.29
C LEU A 16 17.06 -37.18 -10.93
N LEU A 17 17.98 -38.08 -10.55
CA LEU A 17 18.76 -37.97 -9.31
C LEU A 17 19.88 -36.93 -9.44
N GLU A 18 20.39 -36.71 -10.66
CA GLU A 18 21.45 -35.72 -10.94
C GLU A 18 20.91 -34.28 -10.86
N ASP A 19 19.61 -34.11 -11.16
CA ASP A 19 18.86 -32.85 -11.00
C ASP A 19 18.32 -32.63 -9.56
N ILE A 20 18.49 -33.59 -8.64
CA ILE A 20 18.12 -33.37 -7.24
C ILE A 20 19.07 -32.35 -6.64
N ALA A 21 18.57 -31.13 -6.46
CA ALA A 21 19.21 -30.12 -5.64
C ALA A 21 19.42 -30.71 -4.23
N LEU A 22 20.67 -31.07 -3.92
CA LEU A 22 21.07 -31.44 -2.57
C LEU A 22 20.67 -30.28 -1.65
N PRO A 23 19.98 -30.53 -0.53
CA PRO A 23 19.59 -29.47 0.38
C PRO A 23 20.86 -28.85 0.93
N ASP A 24 21.21 -27.67 0.44
CA ASP A 24 22.19 -26.84 1.10
C ASP A 24 21.59 -26.52 2.48
N GLN A 25 22.23 -27.00 3.55
CA GLN A 25 21.74 -26.78 4.92
C GLN A 25 21.86 -25.30 5.32
N GLN A 26 22.45 -24.48 4.46
CA GLN A 26 22.52 -23.05 4.66
C GLN A 26 21.16 -22.40 4.38
N PRO A 27 20.55 -21.71 5.37
CA PRO A 27 19.34 -20.95 5.14
C PRO A 27 19.57 -19.91 4.03
N CYS A 28 18.72 -19.92 3.01
CA CYS A 28 18.79 -18.96 1.91
C CYS A 28 18.28 -17.60 2.40
N ILE A 29 19.22 -16.67 2.67
CA ILE A 29 18.92 -15.30 3.11
C ILE A 29 19.01 -14.31 1.94
N GLU A 30 19.41 -14.78 0.75
CA GLU A 30 19.47 -13.96 -0.45
C GLU A 30 18.17 -14.10 -1.25
N PRO A 31 17.61 -12.99 -1.78
CA PRO A 31 16.48 -13.09 -2.70
C PRO A 31 16.94 -13.73 -4.03
N PRO A 32 16.04 -14.42 -4.77
CA PRO A 32 16.36 -14.81 -6.13
C PRO A 32 16.71 -13.57 -6.97
N PRO A 33 17.62 -13.70 -7.97
CA PRO A 33 17.94 -12.59 -8.86
C PRO A 33 16.66 -12.09 -9.53
N ALA A 34 16.49 -10.77 -9.60
CA ALA A 34 15.33 -10.17 -10.25
C ALA A 34 15.27 -10.67 -11.71
N SER A 35 14.14 -11.30 -12.05
CA SER A 35 13.91 -11.78 -13.40
C SER A 35 13.87 -10.58 -14.36
N ILE A 36 14.70 -10.61 -15.41
CA ILE A 36 14.65 -9.63 -16.51
C ILE A 36 13.55 -10.02 -17.52
N VAL A 37 12.73 -11.02 -17.21
CA VAL A 37 11.62 -11.42 -18.07
C VAL A 37 10.62 -10.27 -18.14
N TYR A 38 10.50 -9.70 -19.33
CA TYR A 38 9.45 -8.75 -19.68
C TYR A 38 8.09 -9.46 -19.57
N GLN A 39 7.41 -9.30 -18.44
CA GLN A 39 5.98 -9.57 -18.37
C GLN A 39 5.27 -8.40 -19.07
N ALA A 40 4.47 -8.70 -20.09
CA ALA A 40 3.54 -7.73 -20.64
C ALA A 40 2.62 -7.29 -19.50
N ASN A 41 2.68 -6.00 -19.12
CA ASN A 41 1.69 -5.45 -18.22
C ASN A 41 0.37 -5.39 -18.99
N PHE A 42 -0.58 -6.24 -18.59
CA PHE A 42 -1.93 -6.25 -19.15
C PHE A 42 -2.88 -5.32 -18.38
N ASP A 43 -2.41 -4.63 -17.33
CA ASP A 43 -3.18 -3.55 -16.73
C ASP A 43 -3.18 -2.35 -17.68
N THR A 44 -4.29 -2.21 -18.39
CA THR A 44 -4.51 -1.13 -19.36
C THR A 44 -5.08 0.13 -18.69
N ASN A 45 -5.24 0.17 -17.37
CA ASN A 45 -5.90 1.27 -16.65
C ASN A 45 -7.22 1.71 -17.34
N PHE A 46 -8.03 0.71 -17.74
CA PHE A 46 -9.27 0.87 -18.48
C PHE A 46 -9.14 1.55 -19.87
N GLU A 47 -8.00 1.53 -20.55
CA GLU A 47 -7.86 2.10 -21.91
C GLU A 47 -8.87 1.52 -22.91
N ASP A 48 -9.21 0.24 -22.75
CA ASP A 48 -10.18 -0.50 -23.57
C ASP A 48 -11.64 -0.25 -23.18
N ARG A 49 -11.94 0.66 -22.23
CA ARG A 49 -13.31 0.98 -21.79
C ARG A 49 -14.26 1.31 -22.94
N THR A 50 -13.75 1.92 -24.02
CA THR A 50 -14.54 2.29 -25.21
C THR A 50 -14.89 1.10 -26.10
N ALA A 51 -14.25 -0.07 -25.93
CA ALA A 51 -14.62 -1.30 -26.62
C ALA A 51 -15.87 -1.95 -26.01
N PHE A 52 -16.14 -1.69 -24.71
CA PHE A 52 -17.27 -2.26 -23.97
C PHE A 52 -18.54 -1.38 -24.02
N VAL A 53 -18.84 -0.82 -25.19
CA VAL A 53 -20.00 0.07 -25.47
C VAL A 53 -21.35 -0.58 -25.17
N THR A 54 -21.38 -1.91 -25.01
CA THR A 54 -22.58 -2.68 -24.66
C THR A 54 -23.07 -2.42 -23.23
N GLY A 55 -22.22 -1.88 -22.34
CA GLY A 55 -22.55 -1.54 -20.96
C GLY A 55 -23.31 -0.22 -20.76
N ILE A 56 -23.91 -0.07 -19.58
CA ILE A 56 -24.53 1.19 -19.13
C ILE A 56 -23.45 2.29 -19.15
N ALA A 57 -23.68 3.39 -19.88
CA ALA A 57 -22.73 4.51 -20.03
C ALA A 57 -22.11 5.03 -18.71
N LYS A 58 -22.83 4.86 -17.60
CA LYS A 58 -22.37 5.15 -16.25
C LYS A 58 -21.08 4.43 -15.86
N PHE A 59 -20.90 3.16 -16.23
CA PHE A 59 -19.70 2.40 -15.88
C PHE A 59 -18.47 2.87 -16.67
N MET A 60 -18.66 3.32 -17.92
CA MET A 60 -17.57 3.92 -18.71
C MET A 60 -17.14 5.27 -18.15
N GLU A 61 -18.09 6.10 -17.69
CA GLU A 61 -17.79 7.36 -16.99
C GLU A 61 -17.02 7.08 -15.70
N GLU A 62 -17.46 6.12 -14.88
CA GLU A 62 -16.78 5.74 -13.64
C GLU A 62 -15.37 5.19 -13.90
N ALA A 63 -15.20 4.29 -14.87
CA ALA A 63 -13.88 3.79 -15.27
C ALA A 63 -12.95 4.91 -15.75
N THR A 64 -13.50 5.95 -16.40
CA THR A 64 -12.72 7.11 -16.83
C THR A 64 -12.22 7.96 -15.68
N VAL A 65 -13.08 8.19 -14.69
CA VAL A 65 -12.70 8.90 -13.46
C VAL A 65 -11.69 8.07 -12.67
N HIS A 66 -11.89 6.75 -12.57
CA HIS A 66 -11.00 5.84 -11.87
C HIS A 66 -9.60 5.80 -12.51
N ALA A 67 -9.53 5.69 -13.84
CA ALA A 67 -8.24 5.69 -14.54
C ALA A 67 -7.42 6.96 -14.23
N LYS A 68 -8.08 8.12 -14.21
CA LYS A 68 -7.44 9.39 -13.88
C LYS A 68 -6.98 9.47 -12.43
N LEU A 69 -7.75 8.88 -11.50
CA LEU A 69 -7.36 8.77 -10.09
C LEU A 69 -6.08 7.95 -9.94
N ASN A 70 -5.98 6.82 -10.64
CA ASN A 70 -4.79 5.97 -10.57
C ASN A 70 -3.53 6.69 -11.06
N GLU A 71 -3.60 7.39 -12.20
CA GLU A 71 -2.47 8.19 -12.72
C GLU A 71 -1.98 9.23 -11.70
N MET A 72 -2.91 9.88 -10.98
CA MET A 72 -2.56 10.87 -9.96
C MET A 72 -1.98 10.24 -8.68
N LEU A 73 -2.37 9.01 -8.34
CA LEU A 73 -1.75 8.27 -7.24
C LEU A 73 -0.30 7.91 -7.57
N GLU A 74 -0.03 7.48 -8.80
CA GLU A 74 1.33 7.20 -9.29
C GLU A 74 2.19 8.47 -9.27
N GLU A 75 1.68 9.58 -9.82
CA GLU A 75 2.37 10.88 -9.76
C GLU A 75 2.63 11.32 -8.30
N GLY A 76 1.69 11.03 -7.39
CA GLY A 76 1.84 11.29 -5.96
C GLY A 76 2.94 10.46 -5.30
N ASP A 77 3.10 9.20 -5.70
CA ASP A 77 4.16 8.33 -5.21
C ASP A 77 5.54 8.82 -5.66
N GLU A 78 5.68 9.29 -6.90
CA GLU A 78 6.92 9.92 -7.38
C GLU A 78 7.36 11.10 -6.49
N TYR A 79 6.41 11.96 -6.10
CA TYR A 79 6.68 13.05 -5.16
C TYR A 79 6.99 12.56 -3.74
N ALA A 80 6.36 11.47 -3.29
CA ALA A 80 6.67 10.86 -2.01
C ALA A 80 8.13 10.34 -1.99
N VAL A 81 8.54 9.63 -3.04
CA VAL A 81 9.93 9.18 -3.24
C VAL A 81 10.88 10.37 -3.29
N MET A 82 10.55 11.42 -4.05
CA MET A 82 11.34 12.65 -4.12
C MET A 82 11.56 13.27 -2.74
N LEU A 83 10.51 13.47 -1.95
CA LEU A 83 10.61 14.04 -0.60
C LEU A 83 11.40 13.13 0.34
N TYR A 84 11.14 11.82 0.29
CA TYR A 84 11.80 10.84 1.14
C TYR A 84 13.31 10.75 0.88
N THR A 85 13.71 10.76 -0.40
CA THR A 85 15.12 10.67 -0.80
C THR A 85 15.85 12.01 -0.78
N TRP A 86 15.14 13.11 -0.55
CA TRP A 86 15.74 14.45 -0.46
C TRP A 86 16.75 14.53 0.69
N ARG A 87 18.03 14.74 0.32
CA ARG A 87 19.12 15.04 1.24
C ARG A 87 19.54 16.50 1.07
N SER A 88 20.00 17.12 2.15
CA SER A 88 20.28 18.56 2.14
C SER A 88 21.46 18.90 1.25
N CYS A 89 21.20 19.66 0.19
CA CYS A 89 22.23 20.28 -0.63
C CYS A 89 22.88 21.45 0.12
N SER A 90 22.10 22.24 0.87
CA SER A 90 22.60 23.41 1.60
C SER A 90 23.66 23.09 2.65
N ARG A 91 23.65 21.89 3.24
CA ARG A 91 24.73 21.42 4.13
C ARG A 91 26.06 21.20 3.42
N ALA A 92 26.03 20.91 2.11
CA ALA A 92 27.23 20.72 1.29
C ALA A 92 27.75 22.04 0.69
N ILE A 93 26.92 23.09 0.67
CA ILE A 93 27.29 24.39 0.11
C ILE A 93 28.18 25.17 1.11
N PRO A 94 29.33 25.72 0.68
CA PRO A 94 30.18 26.55 1.54
C PRO A 94 29.41 27.74 2.14
N SER A 95 29.48 27.88 3.46
CA SER A 95 28.83 28.98 4.16
C SER A 95 29.56 30.31 3.91
N ILE A 96 28.79 31.37 3.68
CA ILE A 96 29.32 32.73 3.54
C ILE A 96 29.49 33.31 4.94
N LYS A 97 30.74 33.60 5.34
CA LYS A 97 31.09 34.03 6.71
C LYS A 97 31.00 35.54 6.89
N SER A 98 31.24 36.31 5.84
CA SER A 98 31.20 37.78 5.89
C SER A 98 30.73 38.37 4.55
N ASN A 99 30.25 39.61 4.60
CA ASN A 99 29.82 40.32 3.39
C ASN A 99 30.99 40.63 2.43
N GLU A 100 32.22 40.68 2.96
CA GLU A 100 33.46 41.01 2.26
C GLU A 100 34.17 39.77 1.67
N GLN A 101 33.57 38.59 1.79
CA GLN A 101 34.16 37.35 1.31
C GLN A 101 34.39 37.38 -0.22
N PRO A 102 35.62 37.16 -0.73
CA PRO A 102 35.95 37.35 -2.14
C PRO A 102 35.13 36.47 -3.10
N ASN A 103 34.92 35.20 -2.75
CA ASN A 103 34.18 34.23 -3.57
C ASN A 103 32.66 34.23 -3.29
N ARG A 104 32.13 35.26 -2.64
CA ARG A 104 30.71 35.35 -2.27
C ARG A 104 29.78 35.27 -3.48
N VAL A 105 30.11 35.97 -4.56
CA VAL A 105 29.30 36.00 -5.79
C VAL A 105 29.31 34.63 -6.45
N GLU A 106 30.49 34.04 -6.63
CA GLU A 106 30.67 32.71 -7.21
C GLU A 106 29.91 31.63 -6.42
N ILE A 107 29.96 31.67 -5.09
CA ILE A 107 29.19 30.75 -4.24
C ILE A 107 27.69 30.89 -4.52
N TYR A 108 27.16 32.10 -4.64
CA TYR A 108 25.74 32.31 -4.95
C TYR A 108 25.36 31.89 -6.36
N GLU A 109 26.22 32.12 -7.36
CA GLU A 109 26.00 31.67 -8.73
C GLU A 109 25.91 30.13 -8.80
N LYS A 110 26.87 29.44 -8.19
CA LYS A 110 26.88 27.97 -8.10
C LYS A 110 25.76 27.43 -7.23
N THR A 111 25.38 28.14 -6.17
CA THR A 111 24.21 27.79 -5.34
C THR A 111 22.94 27.77 -6.18
N VAL A 112 22.72 28.81 -7.00
CA VAL A 112 21.55 28.86 -7.89
C VAL A 112 21.63 27.75 -8.95
N GLU A 113 22.77 27.59 -9.62
CA GLU A 113 22.96 26.55 -10.65
C GLU A 113 22.63 25.13 -10.13
N VAL A 114 23.03 24.80 -8.90
CA VAL A 114 22.77 23.49 -8.29
C VAL A 114 21.33 23.35 -7.79
N LEU A 115 20.77 24.38 -7.16
CA LEU A 115 19.47 24.28 -6.50
C LEU A 115 18.28 24.60 -7.42
N GLU A 116 18.49 25.31 -8.53
CA GLU A 116 17.40 25.71 -9.44
C GLU A 116 16.58 24.52 -9.97
N PRO A 117 17.20 23.43 -10.50
CA PRO A 117 16.44 22.25 -10.93
C PRO A 117 15.67 21.58 -9.80
N GLU A 118 16.23 21.55 -8.59
CA GLU A 118 15.59 20.97 -7.41
C GLU A 118 14.40 21.82 -6.95
N VAL A 119 14.53 23.16 -6.99
CA VAL A 119 13.43 24.08 -6.69
C VAL A 119 12.30 23.95 -7.70
N THR A 120 12.58 23.71 -8.99
CA THR A 120 11.54 23.39 -9.99
C THR A 120 10.71 22.17 -9.56
N LYS A 121 11.34 21.12 -9.01
CA LYS A 121 10.60 19.96 -8.49
C LYS A 121 9.69 20.34 -7.32
N LEU A 122 10.13 21.23 -6.43
CA LEU A 122 9.30 21.74 -5.32
C LEU A 122 8.13 22.60 -5.78
N VAL A 123 8.33 23.41 -6.81
CA VAL A 123 7.26 24.17 -7.46
C VAL A 123 6.23 23.21 -8.08
N ASN A 124 6.68 22.19 -8.81
CA ASN A 124 5.80 21.16 -9.38
C ASN A 124 5.03 20.39 -8.30
N PHE A 125 5.70 20.01 -7.20
CA PHE A 125 5.05 19.40 -6.04
C PHE A 125 3.97 20.31 -5.43
N MET A 126 4.25 21.62 -5.27
CA MET A 126 3.27 22.59 -4.77
C MET A 126 2.02 22.67 -5.67
N TYR A 127 2.21 22.63 -6.99
CA TYR A 127 1.10 22.62 -7.94
C TYR A 127 0.34 21.30 -7.94
N PHE A 128 1.06 20.17 -7.88
CA PHE A 128 0.48 18.84 -7.79
C PHE A 128 -0.42 18.70 -6.57
N GLN A 129 0.07 18.99 -5.36
CA GLN A 129 -0.74 18.82 -4.14
C GLN A 129 -1.99 19.72 -4.15
N LYS A 130 -1.91 20.92 -4.72
CA LYS A 130 -3.08 21.80 -4.89
C LYS A 130 -4.10 21.17 -5.85
N ARG A 131 -3.65 20.74 -7.04
CA ARG A 131 -4.47 20.09 -8.06
C ARG A 131 -5.12 18.81 -7.54
N ALA A 132 -4.37 17.97 -6.85
CA ALA A 132 -4.85 16.72 -6.27
C ALA A 132 -5.93 16.97 -5.21
N VAL A 133 -5.73 17.95 -4.31
CA VAL A 133 -6.75 18.32 -3.32
C VAL A 133 -8.01 18.88 -3.99
N ASP A 134 -7.86 19.80 -4.95
CA ASP A 134 -9.00 20.37 -5.70
C ASP A 134 -9.84 19.26 -6.34
N TRP A 135 -9.19 18.36 -7.06
CA TRP A 135 -9.86 17.28 -7.79
C TRP A 135 -10.51 16.25 -6.84
N PHE A 136 -9.83 15.86 -5.76
CA PHE A 136 -10.40 14.98 -4.74
C PHE A 136 -11.66 15.60 -4.12
N CYS A 137 -11.62 16.88 -3.75
CA CYS A 137 -12.78 17.57 -3.20
C CYS A 137 -13.93 17.70 -4.22
N GLU A 138 -13.63 17.96 -5.50
CA GLU A 138 -14.64 17.97 -6.56
C GLU A 138 -15.32 16.61 -6.72
N GLU A 139 -14.55 15.53 -6.65
CA GLU A 139 -15.09 14.17 -6.73
C GLU A 139 -15.96 13.83 -5.52
N ILE A 140 -15.54 14.17 -4.30
CA ILE A 140 -16.38 14.04 -3.10
C ILE A 140 -17.66 14.85 -3.26
N LYS A 141 -17.58 16.10 -3.73
CA LYS A 141 -18.76 16.96 -3.98
C LYS A 141 -19.71 16.35 -5.01
N ARG A 142 -19.18 15.73 -6.07
CA ARG A 142 -19.96 15.02 -7.09
C ARG A 142 -20.73 13.85 -6.48
N LEU A 143 -20.08 13.06 -5.63
CA LEU A 143 -20.68 11.90 -4.97
C LEU A 143 -21.67 12.30 -3.86
N CYS A 144 -21.46 13.43 -3.19
CA CYS A 144 -22.38 13.96 -2.16
C CYS A 144 -23.66 14.60 -2.71
N HIS A 145 -23.79 14.81 -4.02
CA HIS A 145 -24.99 15.43 -4.61
C HIS A 145 -26.27 14.67 -4.24
N GLN A 146 -27.36 15.36 -3.90
CA GLN A 146 -28.57 14.74 -3.33
C GLN A 146 -29.16 13.60 -4.17
N GLU A 147 -29.08 13.72 -5.49
CA GLU A 147 -29.51 12.68 -6.44
C GLU A 147 -28.51 11.52 -6.55
N ARG A 148 -27.21 11.78 -6.40
CA ARG A 148 -26.14 10.78 -6.53
C ARG A 148 -25.79 10.09 -5.20
N ARG A 149 -26.16 10.65 -4.06
CA ARG A 149 -25.93 10.03 -2.74
C ARG A 149 -26.70 8.71 -2.57
N ARG A 150 -27.77 8.49 -3.35
CA ARG A 150 -28.53 7.22 -3.39
C ARG A 150 -28.04 6.27 -4.47
N ASP A 151 -27.10 6.70 -5.29
CA ASP A 151 -26.55 5.88 -6.36
C ASP A 151 -25.49 4.93 -5.83
N PHE A 152 -25.36 3.80 -6.51
CA PHE A 152 -24.26 2.87 -6.31
C PHE A 152 -22.92 3.52 -6.67
N VAL A 153 -21.92 3.31 -5.80
CA VAL A 153 -20.50 3.62 -6.00
C VAL A 153 -19.73 2.31 -5.86
N SER A 154 -18.81 2.00 -6.78
CA SER A 154 -18.04 0.76 -6.69
C SER A 154 -17.11 0.73 -5.48
N GLU A 155 -16.91 -0.47 -4.92
CA GLU A 155 -15.95 -0.66 -3.82
C GLU A 155 -14.53 -0.24 -4.23
N ALA A 156 -14.13 -0.58 -5.45
CA ALA A 156 -12.84 -0.21 -6.00
C ALA A 156 -12.65 1.32 -6.04
N HIS A 157 -13.69 2.08 -6.42
CA HIS A 157 -13.63 3.54 -6.38
C HIS A 157 -13.49 4.09 -4.96
N LEU A 158 -14.23 3.53 -3.99
CA LEU A 158 -14.11 3.91 -2.58
C LEU A 158 -12.72 3.63 -2.02
N LEU A 159 -12.11 2.49 -2.37
CA LEU A 159 -10.72 2.20 -2.01
C LEU A 159 -9.75 3.19 -2.60
N THR A 160 -9.94 3.56 -3.87
CA THR A 160 -9.08 4.53 -4.56
C THR A 160 -9.19 5.89 -3.89
N LEU A 161 -10.39 6.34 -3.50
CA LEU A 161 -10.56 7.52 -2.64
C LEU A 161 -9.83 7.36 -1.29
N GLY A 162 -9.87 6.17 -0.70
CA GLY A 162 -9.07 5.82 0.47
C GLY A 162 -7.56 5.99 0.22
N LYS A 163 -7.03 5.48 -0.88
CA LYS A 163 -5.63 5.64 -1.27
C LYS A 163 -5.24 7.11 -1.43
N PHE A 164 -6.14 7.97 -1.94
CA PHE A 164 -5.92 9.43 -1.98
C PHE A 164 -5.80 10.04 -0.58
N ILE A 165 -6.70 9.66 0.33
CA ILE A 165 -6.64 10.09 1.74
C ILE A 165 -5.27 9.72 2.32
N ASN A 166 -4.80 8.48 2.10
CA ASN A 166 -3.47 8.04 2.53
C ASN A 166 -2.34 8.83 1.84
N MET A 167 -2.42 9.09 0.53
CA MET A 167 -1.42 9.86 -0.22
C MET A 167 -1.24 11.25 0.38
N PHE A 168 -2.33 11.96 0.71
CA PHE A 168 -2.22 13.27 1.36
C PHE A 168 -1.53 13.19 2.72
N ALA A 169 -1.83 12.16 3.54
CA ALA A 169 -1.16 11.95 4.81
C ALA A 169 0.35 11.71 4.65
N VAL A 170 0.73 10.87 3.68
CA VAL A 170 2.14 10.55 3.37
C VAL A 170 2.90 11.80 2.92
N LEU A 171 2.37 12.54 1.95
CA LEU A 171 3.02 13.74 1.41
C LEU A 171 3.20 14.83 2.46
N ASP A 172 2.19 15.06 3.31
CA ASP A 172 2.26 16.09 4.34
C ASP A 172 3.25 15.68 5.46
N ALA A 173 3.24 14.42 5.88
CA ALA A 173 4.19 13.91 6.87
C ALA A 173 5.64 13.97 6.38
N LEU A 174 5.90 13.56 5.13
CA LEU A 174 7.22 13.64 4.50
C LEU A 174 7.70 15.10 4.41
N LYS A 175 6.82 16.00 3.95
CA LYS A 175 7.10 17.44 3.90
C LYS A 175 7.43 18.00 5.29
N ASN A 176 6.67 17.62 6.32
CA ASN A 176 6.86 18.09 7.69
C ASN A 176 8.19 17.63 8.29
N MET A 177 8.58 16.38 8.04
CA MET A 177 9.82 15.81 8.59
C MET A 177 11.07 16.36 7.88
N LYS A 178 10.98 16.65 6.57
CA LYS A 178 12.14 17.01 5.74
C LYS A 178 12.52 18.49 5.85
N SER A 179 13.14 18.85 6.98
CA SER A 179 13.74 20.18 7.17
C SER A 179 14.74 20.57 6.07
N SER A 180 15.43 19.60 5.47
CA SER A 180 16.33 19.78 4.32
C SER A 180 15.67 20.51 3.15
N VAL A 181 14.43 20.16 2.80
CA VAL A 181 13.69 20.76 1.69
C VAL A 181 13.49 22.26 1.93
N LYS A 182 13.02 22.61 3.12
CA LYS A 182 12.82 24.01 3.54
C LYS A 182 14.14 24.80 3.54
N ASN A 183 15.21 24.19 4.04
CA ASN A 183 16.53 24.82 4.15
C ASN A 183 17.18 25.06 2.79
N ASP A 184 17.09 24.08 1.89
CA ASP A 184 17.63 24.17 0.53
C ASP A 184 16.89 25.27 -0.26
N TYR A 185 15.56 25.32 -0.17
CA TYR A 185 14.80 26.40 -0.79
C TYR A 185 15.12 27.78 -0.20
N ALA A 186 15.28 27.88 1.13
CA ALA A 186 15.67 29.13 1.78
C ALA A 186 17.08 29.59 1.35
N GLN A 187 18.01 28.65 1.13
CA GLN A 187 19.34 28.94 0.60
C GLN A 187 19.27 29.44 -0.85
N TYR A 188 18.50 28.77 -1.70
CA TYR A 188 18.25 29.20 -3.08
C TYR A 188 17.65 30.60 -3.13
N ARG A 189 16.59 30.86 -2.37
CA ARG A 189 15.90 32.17 -2.35
C ARG A 189 16.84 33.31 -1.95
N ARG A 190 17.75 33.08 -0.99
CA ARG A 190 18.78 34.05 -0.62
C ARG A 190 19.76 34.33 -1.75
N ALA A 191 20.25 33.29 -2.42
CA ALA A 191 21.19 33.41 -3.53
C ALA A 191 20.56 34.10 -4.75
N ALA A 192 19.36 33.66 -5.16
CA ALA A 192 18.63 34.22 -6.29
C ALA A 192 18.23 35.69 -6.05
N GLY A 193 17.83 36.03 -4.81
CA GLY A 193 17.54 37.41 -4.41
C GLY A 193 18.77 38.32 -4.46
N PHE A 194 19.94 37.82 -4.03
CA PHE A 194 21.20 38.57 -4.14
C PHE A 194 21.61 38.82 -5.59
N LEU A 195 21.48 37.81 -6.45
CA LEU A 195 21.80 37.91 -7.88
C LEU A 195 20.74 38.63 -8.71
N LYS A 196 19.64 39.10 -8.09
CA LYS A 196 18.50 39.76 -8.75
C LYS A 196 17.89 38.95 -9.91
N LYS A 197 17.92 37.62 -9.80
CA LYS A 197 17.35 36.71 -10.82
C LYS A 197 15.81 36.64 -10.78
N MET A 198 15.18 37.00 -9.66
CA MET A 198 13.73 37.05 -9.52
C MET A 198 13.23 38.49 -9.66
N ALA A 199 12.81 38.86 -10.87
CA ALA A 199 12.39 40.22 -11.21
C ALA A 199 10.94 40.31 -11.69
N ASP A 200 10.35 39.21 -12.13
CA ASP A 200 8.98 39.18 -12.63
C ASP A 200 7.96 39.03 -11.48
N PRO A 201 6.81 39.75 -11.53
CA PRO A 201 5.80 39.68 -10.47
C PRO A 201 5.24 38.28 -10.22
N GLN A 202 5.19 37.43 -11.26
CA GLN A 202 4.64 36.08 -11.18
C GLN A 202 5.57 35.14 -10.40
N SER A 203 6.87 35.13 -10.72
CA SER A 203 7.90 34.36 -9.98
C SER A 203 8.00 34.81 -8.53
N ILE A 204 7.86 36.11 -8.25
CA ILE A 204 7.85 36.61 -6.86
C ILE A 204 6.67 36.02 -6.07
N GLN A 205 5.47 36.00 -6.66
CA GLN A 205 4.29 35.43 -6.03
C GLN A 205 4.42 33.91 -5.83
N GLU A 206 4.90 33.19 -6.85
CA GLU A 206 5.15 31.75 -6.78
C GLU A 206 6.17 31.41 -5.69
N SER A 207 7.26 32.17 -5.62
CA SER A 207 8.31 32.07 -4.61
C SER A 207 7.78 32.30 -3.19
N GLN A 208 6.87 33.27 -3.03
CA GLN A 208 6.19 33.53 -1.76
C GLN A 208 5.25 32.38 -1.36
N ASN A 209 4.45 31.88 -2.31
CA ASN A 209 3.54 30.75 -2.08
C ASN A 209 4.31 29.50 -1.66
N LEU A 210 5.40 29.16 -2.36
CA LEU A 210 6.23 28.01 -2.04
C LEU A 210 6.87 28.17 -0.65
N SER A 211 7.34 29.36 -0.31
CA SER A 211 7.87 29.65 1.04
C SER A 211 6.83 29.37 2.12
N MET A 212 5.58 29.79 1.90
CA MET A 212 4.48 29.59 2.85
C MET A 212 4.10 28.11 2.98
N VAL A 213 4.04 27.38 1.86
CA VAL A 213 3.75 25.94 1.86
C VAL A 213 4.81 25.17 2.64
N LEU A 214 6.09 25.43 2.40
CA LEU A 214 7.19 24.75 3.08
C LEU A 214 7.35 25.15 4.56
N ALA A 215 6.91 26.35 4.94
CA ALA A 215 7.02 26.84 6.31
C ALA A 215 5.92 26.32 7.25
N ASN A 216 4.70 26.12 6.74
CA ASN A 216 3.55 25.73 7.55
C ASN A 216 3.50 24.21 7.74
N HIS A 217 3.38 23.78 9.00
CA HIS A 217 3.17 22.38 9.35
C HIS A 217 1.74 21.95 8.98
N ASP A 218 1.57 20.70 8.57
CA ASP A 218 0.28 20.10 8.20
C ASP A 218 -0.50 20.89 7.14
N LYS A 219 0.20 21.53 6.20
CA LYS A 219 -0.43 22.46 5.26
C LYS A 219 -1.37 21.75 4.29
N ILE A 220 -1.01 20.55 3.82
CA ILE A 220 -1.84 19.78 2.89
C ILE A 220 -3.11 19.32 3.61
N THR A 221 -2.95 18.76 4.82
CA THR A 221 -4.04 18.29 5.67
C THR A 221 -5.02 19.40 6.02
N ASN A 222 -4.52 20.56 6.44
CA ASN A 222 -5.37 21.70 6.79
C ASN A 222 -6.14 22.22 5.56
N THR A 223 -5.47 22.33 4.41
CA THR A 223 -6.13 22.76 3.15
C THR A 223 -7.20 21.76 2.70
N LEU A 224 -6.95 20.46 2.87
CA LEU A 224 -7.91 19.40 2.58
C LEU A 224 -9.13 19.49 3.52
N LYS A 225 -8.91 19.63 4.83
CA LYS A 225 -9.99 19.81 5.82
C LYS A 225 -10.85 21.03 5.51
N GLU A 226 -10.22 22.18 5.31
CA GLU A 226 -10.92 23.44 4.99
C GLU A 226 -11.84 23.27 3.78
N LYS A 227 -11.36 22.61 2.72
CA LYS A 227 -12.19 22.39 1.52
C LYS A 227 -13.27 21.34 1.71
N LEU A 228 -12.98 20.23 2.40
CA LEU A 228 -13.98 19.20 2.68
C LEU A 228 -15.13 19.73 3.52
N GLU A 229 -14.85 20.56 4.54
CA GLU A 229 -15.89 21.16 5.39
C GLU A 229 -16.82 22.11 4.64
N THR A 230 -16.43 22.61 3.45
CA THR A 230 -17.35 23.39 2.59
C THR A 230 -18.38 22.54 1.85
N ILE A 231 -18.19 21.21 1.79
CA ILE A 231 -19.04 20.29 1.04
C ILE A 231 -20.08 19.69 1.99
N PRO A 232 -21.39 19.96 1.79
CA PRO A 232 -22.42 19.38 2.63
C PRO A 232 -22.48 17.84 2.49
N GLY A 233 -22.34 17.12 3.60
CA GLY A 233 -22.43 15.66 3.61
C GLY A 233 -21.16 14.92 3.19
N TYR A 234 -20.00 15.58 3.18
CA TYR A 234 -18.71 14.94 2.88
C TYR A 234 -18.39 13.77 3.82
N GLU A 235 -18.84 13.87 5.07
CA GLU A 235 -18.62 12.87 6.11
C GLU A 235 -19.28 11.52 5.79
N GLU A 236 -20.28 11.51 4.93
CA GLU A 236 -21.00 10.31 4.53
C GLU A 236 -20.18 9.47 3.55
N ILE A 237 -19.56 10.11 2.56
CA ILE A 237 -18.67 9.40 1.63
C ILE A 237 -17.43 8.91 2.37
N LEU A 238 -16.86 9.72 3.26
CA LEU A 238 -15.73 9.28 4.10
C LEU A 238 -16.13 8.10 5.02
N ALA A 239 -17.35 8.10 5.56
CA ALA A 239 -17.84 6.96 6.33
C ALA A 239 -17.98 5.69 5.48
N ASP A 240 -18.36 5.78 4.20
CA ASP A 240 -18.38 4.63 3.28
C ASP A 240 -16.97 4.10 3.01
N VAL A 241 -16.00 4.99 2.80
CA VAL A 241 -14.58 4.62 2.65
C VAL A 241 -14.05 3.90 3.91
N ILE A 242 -14.38 4.38 5.10
CA ILE A 242 -13.96 3.72 6.36
C ILE A 242 -14.65 2.36 6.52
N ASN A 243 -15.94 2.26 6.19
CA ASN A 243 -16.70 1.02 6.34
C ASN A 243 -16.23 -0.06 5.36
N ILE A 244 -15.86 0.28 4.11
CA ILE A 244 -15.28 -0.70 3.20
C ILE A 244 -13.90 -1.17 3.68
N CYS A 245 -13.08 -0.28 4.25
CA CYS A 245 -11.80 -0.67 4.86
C CYS A 245 -12.01 -1.64 6.03
N LEU A 246 -12.99 -1.40 6.89
CA LEU A 246 -13.37 -2.32 7.97
C LEU A 246 -13.85 -3.66 7.43
N THR A 247 -14.63 -3.65 6.35
CA THR A 247 -15.13 -4.87 5.71
C THR A 247 -13.98 -5.70 5.19
N TYR A 248 -13.02 -5.10 4.48
CA TYR A 248 -11.85 -5.81 3.98
C TYR A 248 -10.91 -6.32 5.07
N LEU A 249 -10.83 -5.64 6.21
CA LEU A 249 -10.12 -6.19 7.37
C LEU A 249 -10.88 -7.37 7.99
N ASP A 250 -12.20 -7.26 8.16
CA ASP A 250 -13.04 -8.32 8.72
C ASP A 250 -13.03 -9.59 7.84
N THR A 251 -13.04 -9.43 6.51
CA THR A 251 -13.08 -10.54 5.54
C THR A 251 -11.71 -10.95 4.99
N ARG A 252 -10.62 -10.29 5.42
CA ARG A 252 -9.25 -10.50 4.93
C ARG A 252 -9.11 -10.34 3.41
N MET A 253 -9.76 -9.34 2.84
CA MET A 253 -9.69 -8.99 1.42
C MET A 253 -8.48 -8.08 1.15
N TYR A 254 -7.29 -8.63 1.38
CA TYR A 254 -5.99 -8.02 1.07
C TYR A 254 -4.98 -9.15 0.91
N VAL A 255 -3.94 -8.92 0.11
CA VAL A 255 -2.88 -9.90 -0.11
C VAL A 255 -1.56 -9.38 0.40
N THR A 256 -1.17 -8.15 0.07
CA THR A 256 0.16 -7.63 0.43
C THR A 256 0.19 -6.93 1.79
N PRO A 257 1.37 -6.82 2.44
CA PRO A 257 1.52 -6.06 3.68
C PRO A 257 1.09 -4.60 3.53
N GLU A 258 1.41 -3.99 2.39
CA GLU A 258 1.07 -2.60 2.10
C GLU A 258 -0.44 -2.40 1.98
N GLU A 259 -1.14 -3.27 1.26
CA GLU A 259 -2.61 -3.24 1.18
C GLU A 259 -3.24 -3.31 2.57
N LYS A 260 -2.78 -4.24 3.42
CA LYS A 260 -3.23 -4.34 4.81
C LYS A 260 -3.02 -3.00 5.54
N HIS A 261 -1.80 -2.47 5.53
CA HIS A 261 -1.45 -1.27 6.29
C HIS A 261 -2.17 -0.01 5.79
N VAL A 262 -2.44 0.11 4.49
CA VAL A 262 -3.23 1.21 3.91
C VAL A 262 -4.63 1.25 4.53
N LEU A 263 -5.30 0.11 4.74
CA LEU A 263 -6.63 0.08 5.37
C LEU A 263 -6.61 0.73 6.76
N PHE A 264 -5.59 0.45 7.57
CA PHE A 264 -5.41 1.07 8.89
C PHE A 264 -5.15 2.58 8.80
N LYS A 265 -4.27 3.00 7.89
CA LYS A 265 -3.95 4.42 7.66
C LYS A 265 -5.18 5.21 7.21
N VAL A 266 -5.96 4.67 6.28
CA VAL A 266 -7.19 5.28 5.76
C VAL A 266 -8.25 5.40 6.85
N MET A 267 -8.44 4.37 7.69
CA MET A 267 -9.36 4.47 8.82
C MET A 267 -8.93 5.58 9.79
N GLY A 268 -7.65 5.65 10.15
CA GLY A 268 -7.14 6.64 11.10
C GLY A 268 -7.26 8.06 10.58
N PHE A 269 -6.73 8.32 9.39
CA PHE A 269 -6.76 9.64 8.81
C PHE A 269 -8.17 10.04 8.34
N GLY A 270 -8.98 9.10 7.86
CA GLY A 270 -10.39 9.30 7.53
C GLY A 270 -11.20 9.77 8.75
N LEU A 271 -11.05 9.11 9.91
CA LEU A 271 -11.68 9.57 11.16
C LEU A 271 -11.21 10.98 11.54
N TYR A 272 -9.91 11.25 11.41
CA TYR A 272 -9.36 12.57 11.68
C TYR A 272 -9.92 13.66 10.75
N LEU A 273 -10.16 13.36 9.47
CA LEU A 273 -10.78 14.28 8.51
C LEU A 273 -12.27 14.48 8.77
N MET A 274 -12.97 13.44 9.23
CA MET A 274 -14.40 13.50 9.56
C MET A 274 -14.71 14.21 10.89
N ASP A 275 -13.75 14.27 11.81
CA ASP A 275 -13.92 14.95 13.09
C ASP A 275 -13.47 16.42 12.97
N GLY A 276 -14.45 17.31 12.86
CA GLY A 276 -14.23 18.72 12.50
C GLY A 276 -15.33 19.64 13.03
N SER A 277 -15.44 20.84 12.46
CA SER A 277 -16.42 21.83 12.92
C SER A 277 -17.87 21.45 12.56
N GLN A 278 -18.04 20.85 11.37
CA GLN A 278 -19.35 20.50 10.80
C GLN A 278 -19.79 19.06 11.12
N SER A 279 -18.84 18.16 11.43
CA SER A 279 -19.07 16.73 11.62
C SER A 279 -18.41 16.22 12.91
N ASN A 280 -19.04 15.23 13.53
CA ASN A 280 -18.56 14.64 14.78
C ASN A 280 -18.68 13.11 14.70
N ILE A 281 -17.54 12.42 14.80
CA ILE A 281 -17.47 10.96 14.63
C ILE A 281 -18.25 10.19 15.71
N TYR A 282 -18.36 10.72 16.91
CA TYR A 282 -19.08 10.09 18.03
C TYR A 282 -20.61 10.16 17.84
N LYS A 283 -21.10 11.21 17.20
CA LYS A 283 -22.51 11.30 16.78
C LYS A 283 -22.81 10.31 15.65
N LEU A 284 -21.89 10.12 14.70
CA LEU A 284 -22.02 9.13 13.62
C LEU A 284 -22.00 7.70 14.15
N ASP A 285 -21.15 7.40 15.14
CA ASP A 285 -21.12 6.13 15.87
C ASP A 285 -22.44 5.87 16.61
N SER A 286 -22.99 6.89 17.26
CA SER A 286 -24.29 6.80 17.95
C SER A 286 -25.45 6.50 16.98
N LYS A 287 -25.33 6.96 15.71
CA LYS A 287 -26.25 6.63 14.61
C LYS A 287 -25.93 5.28 13.94
N LYS A 288 -24.92 4.54 14.42
CA LYS A 288 -24.39 3.30 13.83
C LYS A 288 -23.93 3.47 12.37
N ARG A 289 -23.50 4.68 11.99
CA ARG A 289 -23.00 4.97 10.64
C ARG A 289 -21.57 4.45 10.44
N ILE A 290 -20.78 4.49 11.51
CA ILE A 290 -19.44 3.93 11.64
C ILE A 290 -19.37 3.15 12.96
N SER A 291 -18.40 2.25 13.09
CA SER A 291 -18.20 1.48 14.32
C SER A 291 -16.84 1.81 14.94
N LEU A 292 -16.82 2.76 15.88
CA LEU A 292 -15.58 3.16 16.55
C LEU A 292 -15.02 2.04 17.43
N SER A 293 -15.87 1.19 17.99
CA SER A 293 -15.45 0.04 18.81
C SER A 293 -14.66 -1.00 18.03
N LYS A 294 -15.04 -1.27 16.77
CA LYS A 294 -14.26 -2.15 15.89
C LYS A 294 -12.90 -1.53 15.54
N ILE A 295 -12.89 -0.24 15.19
CA ILE A 295 -11.66 0.48 14.85
C ILE A 295 -10.71 0.50 16.06
N ASP A 296 -11.20 0.78 17.26
CA ASP A 296 -10.41 0.74 18.50
C ASP A 296 -9.79 -0.64 18.74
N LYS A 297 -10.55 -1.72 18.54
CA LYS A 297 -10.03 -3.08 18.66
C LYS A 297 -8.89 -3.36 17.68
N TYR A 298 -9.06 -2.95 16.42
CA TYR A 298 -8.03 -3.11 15.39
C TYR A 298 -6.78 -2.27 15.71
N PHE A 299 -6.95 -1.02 16.12
CA PHE A 299 -5.84 -0.14 16.50
C PHE A 299 -5.13 -0.60 17.77
N LYS A 300 -5.82 -1.32 18.65
CA LYS A 300 -5.20 -1.95 19.82
C LYS A 300 -4.39 -3.19 19.45
N GLN A 301 -4.85 -3.96 18.47
CA GLN A 301 -4.12 -5.13 17.97
C GLN A 301 -2.86 -4.72 17.20
N LEU A 302 -2.99 -3.71 16.33
CA LEU A 302 -1.92 -3.11 15.55
C LEU A 302 -1.93 -1.60 15.80
N GLN A 303 -0.93 -1.13 16.54
CA GLN A 303 -0.81 0.25 17.00
C GLN A 303 0.02 1.12 16.06
N VAL A 304 1.01 0.53 15.39
CA VAL A 304 2.01 1.25 14.62
C VAL A 304 2.10 0.61 13.25
N VAL A 305 2.07 1.43 12.20
CA VAL A 305 2.23 0.99 10.82
C VAL A 305 3.23 1.86 10.08
N THR A 306 3.82 1.31 9.03
CA THR A 306 4.71 2.05 8.14
C THR A 306 3.92 3.06 7.32
N LEU A 307 4.30 4.33 7.47
CA LEU A 307 3.76 5.41 6.67
C LEU A 307 4.43 5.45 5.31
N PHE A 308 5.76 5.61 5.29
CA PHE A 308 6.60 5.60 4.09
C PHE A 308 8.08 5.35 4.46
N GLY A 309 8.74 4.36 3.85
CA GLY A 309 10.13 4.01 4.18
C GLY A 309 10.30 3.64 5.67
N ASP A 310 11.25 4.29 6.34
CA ASP A 310 11.48 4.14 7.79
C ASP A 310 10.55 5.02 8.65
N MET A 311 9.71 5.87 8.04
CA MET A 311 8.73 6.67 8.77
C MET A 311 7.55 5.81 9.21
N GLN A 312 7.34 5.76 10.51
CA GLN A 312 6.24 5.05 11.14
C GLN A 312 5.16 6.03 11.60
N ILE A 313 3.93 5.55 11.67
CA ILE A 313 2.81 6.31 12.23
C ILE A 313 2.09 5.50 13.32
N PRO A 314 2.06 6.02 14.56
CA PRO A 314 1.18 5.48 15.58
C PRO A 314 -0.26 5.83 15.23
N LEU A 315 -1.11 4.83 15.03
CA LEU A 315 -2.50 5.02 14.57
C LEU A 315 -3.35 5.79 15.58
N TYR A 316 -3.06 5.63 16.88
CA TYR A 316 -3.72 6.39 17.94
C TYR A 316 -3.46 7.90 17.80
N SER A 317 -2.39 8.33 17.13
CA SER A 317 -2.07 9.75 16.97
C SER A 317 -3.17 10.50 16.21
N TYR A 318 -3.80 9.86 15.21
CA TYR A 318 -4.94 10.44 14.49
C TYR A 318 -6.14 10.69 15.39
N ILE A 319 -6.39 9.78 16.34
CA ILE A 319 -7.47 9.88 17.31
C ILE A 319 -7.16 10.99 18.32
N THR A 320 -5.95 11.00 18.90
CA THR A 320 -5.57 11.98 19.93
C THR A 320 -5.52 13.43 19.41
N LYS A 321 -5.27 13.61 18.11
CA LYS A 321 -5.27 14.94 17.47
C LYS A 321 -6.67 15.41 17.07
N SER A 322 -7.71 14.57 17.20
CA SER A 322 -9.06 14.91 16.75
C SER A 322 -9.69 15.97 17.68
N PRO A 323 -10.46 16.94 17.14
CA PRO A 323 -11.01 18.04 17.95
C PRO A 323 -11.86 17.60 19.14
N HIS A 324 -12.61 16.50 19.01
CA HIS A 324 -13.55 16.04 20.06
C HIS A 324 -13.00 14.89 20.92
N TYR A 325 -11.71 14.57 20.83
CA TYR A 325 -11.09 13.47 21.56
C TYR A 325 -11.14 13.67 23.08
N GLU A 326 -10.83 14.86 23.56
CA GLU A 326 -10.68 15.15 25.00
C GLU A 326 -11.94 14.84 25.81
N GLU A 327 -13.11 15.11 25.25
CA GLU A 327 -14.42 14.84 25.87
C GLU A 327 -14.80 13.35 25.83
N ASN A 328 -14.14 12.55 24.99
CA ASN A 328 -14.52 11.18 24.65
C ASN A 328 -13.38 10.17 24.88
N LYS A 329 -12.38 10.50 25.70
CA LYS A 329 -11.22 9.63 25.99
C LYS A 329 -11.61 8.22 26.44
N SER A 330 -12.68 8.11 27.23
CA SER A 330 -13.15 6.84 27.80
C SER A 330 -13.61 5.82 26.75
N ARG A 331 -13.85 6.25 25.50
CA ARG A 331 -14.25 5.35 24.41
C ARG A 331 -13.08 4.63 23.72
N TRP A 332 -11.85 5.05 23.98
CA TRP A 332 -10.66 4.54 23.30
C TRP A 332 -9.78 3.75 24.25
N THR A 333 -9.42 2.53 23.86
CA THR A 333 -8.48 1.67 24.60
C THR A 333 -7.16 1.48 23.86
N CYS A 334 -7.11 1.80 22.56
CA CYS A 334 -5.91 1.76 21.74
C CYS A 334 -4.87 2.84 22.09
N THR A 335 -5.26 3.88 22.84
CA THR A 335 -4.38 4.97 23.29
C THR A 335 -3.50 4.58 24.48
N ALA A 336 -3.80 3.46 25.15
CA ALA A 336 -2.96 2.92 26.21
C ALA A 336 -1.82 2.09 25.60
N THR A 337 -0.57 2.41 25.95
CA THR A 337 0.61 1.65 25.57
C THR A 337 0.62 0.34 26.35
N ASN A 338 0.17 -0.74 25.73
CA ASN A 338 0.30 -2.10 26.25
C ASN A 338 1.06 -2.93 25.22
N ASN A 339 1.98 -3.77 25.67
CA ASN A 339 2.65 -4.75 24.81
C ASN A 339 1.58 -5.72 24.30
N SER A 340 1.17 -5.58 23.04
CA SER A 340 0.27 -6.54 22.44
C SER A 340 1.05 -7.83 22.15
N PRO A 341 0.45 -9.01 22.36
CA PRO A 341 1.08 -10.30 22.02
C PRO A 341 1.48 -10.39 20.55
N SER A 342 0.83 -9.60 19.68
CA SER A 342 1.14 -9.49 18.25
C SER A 342 2.59 -9.10 17.98
N TYR A 343 3.24 -8.36 18.89
CA TYR A 343 4.64 -7.93 18.72
C TYR A 343 5.65 -8.90 19.34
N ASN A 344 5.21 -10.02 19.92
CA ASN A 344 6.12 -11.03 20.45
C ASN A 344 6.44 -12.08 19.38
N ILE A 345 7.55 -11.89 18.66
CA ILE A 345 7.97 -12.82 17.60
C ILE A 345 8.22 -14.24 18.12
N LEU A 346 8.64 -14.39 19.39
CA LEU A 346 8.94 -15.68 19.98
C LEU A 346 7.68 -16.54 20.16
N GLU A 347 6.55 -15.91 20.51
CA GLU A 347 5.25 -16.59 20.57
C GLU A 347 4.70 -16.94 19.18
N GLN A 348 5.01 -16.13 18.16
CA GLN A 348 4.57 -16.38 16.78
C GLN A 348 5.46 -17.40 16.03
N LEU A 349 6.67 -17.67 16.53
CA LEU A 349 7.65 -18.48 15.82
C LEU A 349 7.22 -19.95 15.64
N GLN A 350 6.63 -20.56 16.67
CA GLN A 350 6.17 -21.95 16.57
C GLN A 350 5.04 -22.12 15.53
N PRO A 351 3.96 -21.31 15.55
CA PRO A 351 2.95 -21.34 14.49
C PRO A 351 3.54 -21.18 13.08
N ILE A 352 4.48 -20.24 12.91
CA ILE A 352 5.13 -20.00 11.61
C ILE A 352 5.89 -21.25 11.14
N ARG A 353 6.65 -21.92 12.03
CA ARG A 353 7.39 -23.15 11.69
C ARG A 353 6.46 -24.29 11.27
N GLU A 354 5.33 -24.45 11.97
CA GLU A 354 4.34 -25.49 11.67
C GLU A 354 3.67 -25.24 10.32
N GLU A 355 3.25 -23.99 10.05
CA GLU A 355 2.68 -23.58 8.76
C GLU A 355 3.68 -23.75 7.62
N HIS A 356 4.93 -23.31 7.82
CA HIS A 356 6.01 -23.43 6.84
C HIS A 356 6.26 -24.90 6.47
N THR A 357 6.41 -25.77 7.47
CA THR A 357 6.65 -27.20 7.24
C THR A 357 5.51 -27.86 6.49
N LYS A 358 4.26 -27.56 6.87
CA LYS A 358 3.07 -28.10 6.22
C LYS A 358 2.98 -27.65 4.76
N TYR A 359 3.14 -26.36 4.51
CA TYR A 359 3.03 -25.79 3.17
C TYR A 359 4.15 -26.27 2.24
N ILE A 360 5.41 -26.27 2.70
CA ILE A 360 6.53 -26.76 1.88
C ILE A 360 6.37 -28.23 1.53
N SER A 361 5.89 -29.06 2.46
CA SER A 361 5.67 -30.49 2.17
C SER A 361 4.63 -30.69 1.06
N GLU A 362 3.55 -29.90 1.08
CA GLU A 362 2.52 -29.90 0.04
C GLU A 362 3.05 -29.36 -1.30
N LEU A 363 3.78 -28.25 -1.27
CA LEU A 363 4.41 -27.64 -2.45
C LEU A 363 5.41 -28.59 -3.12
N ALA A 364 6.26 -29.24 -2.32
CA ALA A 364 7.27 -30.18 -2.80
C ALA A 364 6.63 -31.40 -3.48
N ARG A 365 5.48 -31.88 -2.97
CA ARG A 365 4.72 -32.97 -3.60
C ARG A 365 4.30 -32.58 -5.02
N HIS A 366 3.66 -31.41 -5.19
CA HIS A 366 3.22 -30.94 -6.51
C HIS A 366 4.40 -30.59 -7.43
N SER A 367 5.50 -30.05 -6.90
CA SER A 367 6.72 -29.81 -7.67
C SER A 367 7.31 -31.13 -8.21
N ASN A 368 7.40 -32.14 -7.36
CA ASN A 368 7.96 -33.44 -7.75
C ASN A 368 7.05 -34.16 -8.74
N GLU A 369 5.72 -34.12 -8.56
CA GLU A 369 4.77 -34.68 -9.51
C GLU A 369 4.93 -34.05 -10.90
N VAL A 370 5.08 -32.73 -10.98
CA VAL A 370 5.27 -32.01 -12.24
C VAL A 370 6.64 -32.27 -12.89
N VAL A 371 7.69 -32.50 -12.09
CA VAL A 371 9.06 -32.76 -12.60
C VAL A 371 9.27 -34.22 -13.00
N THR A 372 8.72 -35.17 -12.22
CA THR A 372 8.97 -36.62 -12.38
C THR A 372 7.97 -37.32 -13.30
N THR A 373 6.77 -36.78 -13.49
CA THR A 373 5.82 -37.40 -14.41
C THR A 373 6.08 -36.93 -15.84
N ALA A 374 6.10 -37.87 -16.77
CA ALA A 374 6.05 -37.63 -18.23
C ALA A 374 4.73 -36.97 -18.69
N GLN A 375 4.06 -36.19 -17.82
CA GLN A 375 2.81 -35.45 -18.09
C GLN A 375 3.04 -34.12 -18.82
N LYS A 376 4.19 -33.91 -19.46
CA LYS A 376 4.39 -32.74 -20.33
C LYS A 376 3.34 -32.65 -21.46
N ASP A 377 2.73 -33.77 -21.84
CA ASP A 377 1.84 -33.85 -23.01
C ASP A 377 0.34 -34.01 -22.70
N SER A 378 -0.06 -34.22 -21.43
CA SER A 378 -1.47 -34.34 -21.05
C SER A 378 -1.98 -33.06 -20.36
N PRO A 379 -3.09 -32.44 -20.83
CA PRO A 379 -3.63 -31.26 -20.20
C PRO A 379 -4.14 -31.57 -18.78
N ARG A 380 -3.75 -30.74 -17.80
CA ARG A 380 -4.28 -30.80 -16.42
C ARG A 380 -5.79 -30.59 -16.40
N THR A 381 -6.46 -31.32 -15.54
CA THR A 381 -7.91 -31.19 -15.28
C THR A 381 -8.23 -29.87 -14.57
N ASP A 382 -9.51 -29.45 -14.61
CA ASP A 382 -9.94 -28.21 -13.95
C ASP A 382 -9.74 -28.25 -12.43
N GLU A 383 -9.94 -29.42 -11.79
CA GLU A 383 -9.69 -29.60 -10.36
C GLU A 383 -8.21 -29.46 -10.02
N GLU A 384 -7.31 -30.06 -10.81
CA GLU A 384 -5.86 -29.90 -10.62
C GLU A 384 -5.40 -28.44 -10.81
N ASN A 385 -5.97 -27.73 -11.80
CA ASN A 385 -5.67 -26.31 -12.01
C ASN A 385 -6.15 -25.45 -10.83
N LYS A 386 -7.31 -25.79 -10.26
CA LYS A 386 -7.86 -25.13 -9.08
C LYS A 386 -7.01 -25.38 -7.84
N GLU A 387 -6.61 -26.63 -7.58
CA GLU A 387 -5.73 -26.98 -6.46
C GLU A 387 -4.40 -26.20 -6.54
N LEU A 388 -3.79 -26.10 -7.72
CA LEU A 388 -2.56 -25.32 -7.94
C LEU A 388 -2.79 -23.81 -7.80
N CYS A 389 -3.95 -23.29 -8.21
CA CYS A 389 -4.33 -21.90 -8.03
C CYS A 389 -4.48 -21.56 -6.53
N ASP A 390 -5.17 -22.42 -5.78
CA ASP A 390 -5.36 -22.28 -4.32
C ASP A 390 -4.02 -22.43 -3.57
N LEU A 391 -3.14 -23.32 -4.04
CA LEU A 391 -1.79 -23.45 -3.51
C LEU A 391 -0.98 -22.16 -3.73
N ALA A 392 -0.99 -21.61 -4.94
CA ALA A 392 -0.32 -20.35 -5.26
C ALA A 392 -0.82 -19.19 -4.38
N LEU A 393 -2.14 -19.04 -4.25
CA LEU A 393 -2.74 -18.00 -3.41
C LEU A 393 -2.32 -18.16 -1.95
N ARG A 394 -2.41 -19.37 -1.39
CA ARG A 394 -1.97 -19.66 -0.01
C ARG A 394 -0.49 -19.35 0.20
N GLY A 395 0.36 -19.66 -0.77
CA GLY A 395 1.79 -19.36 -0.69
C GLY A 395 2.07 -17.87 -0.60
N VAL A 396 1.43 -17.06 -1.45
CA VAL A 396 1.57 -15.60 -1.41
C VAL A 396 1.02 -15.04 -0.10
N GLN A 397 -0.12 -15.56 0.39
CA GLN A 397 -0.69 -15.16 1.67
C GLN A 397 0.21 -15.49 2.87
N LEU A 398 0.88 -16.64 2.88
CA LEU A 398 1.85 -17.02 3.92
C LEU A 398 3.07 -16.10 3.90
N LEU A 399 3.65 -15.88 2.71
CA LEU A 399 4.76 -14.93 2.53
C LEU A 399 4.40 -13.54 3.04
N SER A 400 3.20 -13.06 2.71
CA SER A 400 2.68 -11.79 3.18
C SER A 400 2.49 -11.77 4.70
N SER A 401 1.84 -12.79 5.26
CA SER A 401 1.60 -12.91 6.71
C SER A 401 2.89 -12.85 7.51
N TRP A 402 3.92 -13.62 7.12
CA TRP A 402 5.21 -13.61 7.80
C TRP A 402 5.96 -12.29 7.62
N THR A 403 5.88 -11.69 6.43
CA THR A 403 6.47 -10.36 6.17
C THR A 403 5.81 -9.29 7.03
N VAL A 404 4.47 -9.32 7.16
CA VAL A 404 3.70 -8.43 8.02
C VAL A 404 4.18 -8.54 9.46
N GLN A 405 4.34 -9.75 10.00
CA GLN A 405 4.81 -9.93 11.39
C GLN A 405 6.17 -9.26 11.64
N LEU A 406 7.13 -9.43 10.72
CA LEU A 406 8.44 -8.78 10.82
C LEU A 406 8.35 -7.26 10.71
N MET A 407 7.58 -6.77 9.75
CA MET A 407 7.44 -5.33 9.50
C MET A 407 6.70 -4.62 10.63
N GLU A 408 5.66 -5.22 11.20
CA GLU A 408 4.90 -4.67 12.32
C GLU A 408 5.77 -4.60 13.59
N LEU A 409 6.54 -5.66 13.89
CA LEU A 409 7.48 -5.65 15.01
C LEU A 409 8.59 -4.61 14.82
N TYR A 410 9.20 -4.56 13.63
CA TYR A 410 10.20 -3.56 13.29
C TYR A 410 9.67 -2.14 13.45
N SER A 411 8.47 -1.88 12.92
CA SER A 411 7.78 -0.58 13.01
C SER A 411 7.50 -0.19 14.45
N TRP A 412 7.06 -1.14 15.28
CA TRP A 412 6.78 -0.90 16.69
C TRP A 412 8.06 -0.57 17.47
N LYS A 413 9.16 -1.29 17.25
CA LYS A 413 10.46 -1.04 17.88
C LYS A 413 11.06 0.30 17.46
N LEU A 414 10.84 0.73 16.22
CA LEU A 414 11.32 2.04 15.73
C LEU A 414 10.73 3.23 16.51
N VAL A 415 9.45 3.15 16.89
CA VAL A 415 8.78 4.24 17.64
C VAL A 415 8.89 4.07 19.16
N HIS A 416 9.38 2.93 19.64
CA HIS A 416 9.64 2.66 21.06
C HIS A 416 11.12 2.34 21.28
N PRO A 417 12.03 3.33 21.14
CA PRO A 417 13.45 3.12 21.38
C PRO A 417 13.68 2.66 22.82
N THR A 418 14.60 1.71 23.01
CA THR A 418 14.96 1.25 24.34
C THR A 418 15.72 2.34 25.11
N ASP A 419 15.88 2.11 26.40
CA ASP A 419 16.65 2.96 27.29
C ASP A 419 17.52 2.14 28.23
N ASN A 420 18.38 2.81 28.98
CA ASN A 420 19.29 2.18 29.93
C ASN A 420 18.56 1.52 31.12
N PHE A 421 17.26 1.78 31.30
CA PHE A 421 16.44 1.12 32.33
C PHE A 421 15.94 -0.23 31.85
N SER A 422 15.52 -0.30 30.59
CA SER A 422 14.97 -1.49 29.93
C SER A 422 16.07 -2.42 29.44
N ASN A 423 17.17 -1.87 28.92
CA ASN A 423 18.36 -2.61 28.50
C ASN A 423 19.62 -2.02 29.16
N LYS A 424 20.25 -2.76 30.07
CA LYS A 424 21.46 -2.33 30.79
C LYS A 424 22.69 -2.15 29.90
N ASP A 425 22.70 -2.78 28.73
CA ASP A 425 23.80 -2.67 27.76
C ASP A 425 23.63 -1.45 26.85
N CYS A 426 22.51 -0.72 26.94
CA CYS A 426 22.24 0.48 26.16
C CYS A 426 22.92 1.72 26.78
N PRO A 427 23.93 2.32 26.12
CA PRO A 427 24.55 3.54 26.62
C PRO A 427 23.55 4.70 26.72
N LYS A 428 23.73 5.57 27.72
CA LYS A 428 22.91 6.79 27.88
C LYS A 428 23.10 7.79 26.74
N GLU A 429 24.25 7.78 26.10
CA GLU A 429 24.62 8.67 25.00
C GLU A 429 24.25 8.10 23.62
N ALA A 430 23.69 6.89 23.57
CA ALA A 430 23.31 6.25 22.30
C ALA A 430 22.25 7.07 21.56
N GLU A 431 22.49 7.30 20.27
CA GLU A 431 21.57 7.99 19.40
C GLU A 431 20.22 7.25 19.33
N GLU A 432 19.13 7.99 19.10
CA GLU A 432 17.79 7.42 19.08
C GLU A 432 17.64 6.26 18.09
N TYR A 433 18.25 6.36 16.91
CA TYR A 433 18.22 5.27 15.92
C TYR A 433 18.96 4.01 16.41
N GLU A 434 20.07 4.17 17.11
CA GLU A 434 20.82 3.05 17.70
C GLU A 434 20.03 2.38 18.83
N ARG A 435 19.33 3.19 19.64
CA ARG A 435 18.41 2.72 20.68
C ARG A 435 17.15 2.05 20.13
N ALA A 436 16.68 2.47 18.96
CA ALA A 436 15.52 1.89 18.28
C ALA A 436 15.85 0.57 17.55
N THR A 437 17.12 0.39 17.16
CA THR A 437 17.59 -0.77 16.39
C THR A 437 18.53 -1.64 17.19
N ARG A 438 19.84 -1.35 17.20
CA ARG A 438 20.91 -2.18 17.77
C ARG A 438 20.62 -2.72 19.17
N TYR A 439 20.14 -1.86 20.07
CA TYR A 439 19.89 -2.20 21.47
C TYR A 439 18.46 -2.64 21.76
N ASN A 440 17.55 -2.58 20.79
CA ASN A 440 16.12 -2.87 21.00
C ASN A 440 15.72 -4.32 20.72
N TYR A 441 16.69 -5.15 20.34
CA TYR A 441 16.47 -6.58 20.10
C TYR A 441 17.41 -7.40 20.98
N ASP A 442 16.86 -8.36 21.70
CA ASP A 442 17.64 -9.37 22.40
C ASP A 442 18.22 -10.42 21.41
N THR A 443 18.94 -11.39 21.94
CA THR A 443 19.60 -12.43 21.11
C THR A 443 18.59 -13.39 20.49
N ASP A 444 17.54 -13.75 21.22
CA ASP A 444 16.53 -14.72 20.79
C ASP A 444 15.61 -14.08 19.73
N GLU A 445 15.21 -12.81 19.91
CA GLU A 445 14.49 -12.00 18.94
C GLU A 445 15.27 -11.89 17.63
N LYS A 446 16.60 -11.66 17.69
CA LYS A 446 17.46 -11.61 16.48
C LYS A 446 17.49 -12.96 15.76
N PHE A 447 17.64 -14.06 16.48
CA PHE A 447 17.61 -15.39 15.87
C PHE A 447 16.25 -15.70 15.24
N ALA A 448 15.15 -15.37 15.92
CA ALA A 448 13.79 -15.53 15.39
C ALA A 448 13.58 -14.67 14.13
N PHE A 449 14.07 -13.43 14.10
CA PHE A 449 14.05 -12.58 12.91
C PHE A 449 14.76 -13.22 11.72
N VAL A 450 15.99 -13.70 11.93
CA VAL A 450 16.77 -14.34 10.86
C VAL A 450 16.09 -15.61 10.36
N GLU A 451 15.52 -16.40 11.27
CA GLU A 451 14.81 -17.63 10.91
C GLU A 451 13.57 -17.35 10.05
N VAL A 452 12.74 -16.38 10.44
CA VAL A 452 11.55 -16.00 9.66
C VAL A 452 11.94 -15.38 8.31
N ILE A 453 12.99 -14.55 8.25
CA ILE A 453 13.52 -14.03 6.99
C ILE A 453 13.97 -15.17 6.08
N ALA A 454 14.67 -16.16 6.62
CA ALA A 454 15.11 -17.33 5.86
C ALA A 454 13.93 -18.17 5.35
N MET A 455 12.89 -18.37 6.16
CA MET A 455 11.66 -19.05 5.75
C MET A 455 10.93 -18.29 4.63
N ILE A 456 10.81 -16.97 4.74
CA ILE A 456 10.20 -16.12 3.69
C ILE A 456 10.98 -16.25 2.39
N LYS A 457 12.31 -16.07 2.43
CA LYS A 457 13.14 -16.07 1.22
C LYS A 457 13.28 -17.47 0.61
N GLY A 458 13.39 -18.50 1.45
CA GLY A 458 13.37 -19.89 1.02
C GLY A 458 12.06 -20.25 0.31
N LEU A 459 10.92 -19.90 0.90
CA LEU A 459 9.62 -20.12 0.27
C LEU A 459 9.45 -19.30 -1.01
N GLN A 460 9.89 -18.03 -1.02
CA GLN A 460 9.86 -17.18 -2.21
C GLN A 460 10.61 -17.85 -3.38
N LEU A 461 11.81 -18.40 -3.12
CA LEU A 461 12.59 -19.11 -4.13
C LEU A 461 11.84 -20.35 -4.67
N LEU A 462 11.23 -21.15 -3.79
CA LEU A 462 10.46 -22.33 -4.21
C LEU A 462 9.23 -21.94 -5.04
N MET A 463 8.52 -20.88 -4.66
CA MET A 463 7.38 -20.38 -5.42
C MET A 463 7.79 -19.84 -6.79
N SER A 464 8.91 -19.10 -6.87
CA SER A 464 9.46 -18.62 -8.14
C SER A 464 9.85 -19.76 -9.09
N ARG A 465 10.36 -20.89 -8.57
CA ARG A 465 10.65 -22.07 -9.40
C ARG A 465 9.39 -22.71 -10.00
N MET A 466 8.26 -22.60 -9.32
CA MET A 466 6.97 -23.09 -9.79
C MET A 466 6.17 -22.05 -10.58
N GLU A 467 6.74 -20.87 -10.87
CA GLU A 467 6.02 -19.75 -11.48
C GLU A 467 5.35 -20.13 -12.81
N SER A 468 6.05 -20.87 -13.69
CA SER A 468 5.48 -21.27 -14.98
C SER A 468 4.26 -22.18 -14.83
N VAL A 469 4.30 -23.10 -13.86
CA VAL A 469 3.22 -24.04 -13.54
C VAL A 469 2.03 -23.29 -12.97
N PHE A 470 2.27 -22.41 -12.00
CA PHE A 470 1.23 -21.57 -11.40
C PHE A 470 0.59 -20.65 -12.44
N ASN A 471 1.40 -20.02 -13.29
CA ASN A 471 0.92 -19.13 -14.34
C ASN A 471 -0.10 -19.79 -15.28
N GLU A 472 0.17 -21.03 -15.70
CA GLU A 472 -0.74 -21.77 -16.54
C GLU A 472 -2.01 -22.19 -15.78
N ALA A 473 -1.84 -22.77 -14.58
CA ALA A 473 -2.95 -23.24 -13.75
C ALA A 473 -3.92 -22.10 -13.36
N ILE A 474 -3.38 -20.96 -12.93
CA ILE A 474 -4.16 -19.76 -12.55
C ILE A 474 -4.97 -19.26 -13.75
N ARG A 475 -4.36 -19.12 -14.93
CA ARG A 475 -5.06 -18.63 -16.13
C ARG A 475 -6.20 -19.58 -16.53
N ARG A 476 -5.94 -20.89 -16.52
CA ARG A 476 -6.95 -21.91 -16.83
C ARG A 476 -8.08 -21.92 -15.82
N ASN A 477 -7.76 -21.87 -14.52
CA ASN A 477 -8.77 -21.85 -13.46
C ASN A 477 -9.65 -20.58 -13.53
N ILE A 478 -9.04 -19.39 -13.63
CA ILE A 478 -9.78 -18.13 -13.76
C ILE A 478 -10.67 -18.15 -15.02
N TYR A 479 -10.16 -18.65 -16.13
CA TYR A 479 -10.94 -18.76 -17.36
C TYR A 479 -12.13 -19.71 -17.19
N ALA A 480 -11.91 -20.91 -16.64
CA ALA A 480 -12.96 -21.90 -16.40
C ALA A 480 -14.05 -21.34 -15.45
N ASP A 481 -13.65 -20.81 -14.30
CA ASP A 481 -14.56 -20.21 -13.32
C ASP A 481 -15.36 -19.04 -13.93
N LEU A 482 -14.71 -18.18 -14.72
CA LEU A 482 -15.37 -17.07 -15.40
C LEU A 482 -16.36 -17.56 -16.46
N GLN A 483 -15.99 -18.53 -17.30
CA GLN A 483 -16.88 -19.06 -18.33
C GLN A 483 -18.05 -19.82 -17.70
N ASP A 484 -17.83 -20.64 -16.67
CA ASP A 484 -18.90 -21.35 -15.98
C ASP A 484 -19.87 -20.38 -15.29
N PHE A 485 -19.34 -19.34 -14.65
CA PHE A 485 -20.18 -18.30 -14.07
C PHE A 485 -21.05 -17.62 -15.13
N VAL A 486 -20.45 -17.15 -16.21
CA VAL A 486 -21.12 -16.34 -17.23
C VAL A 486 -22.04 -17.17 -18.12
N GLN A 487 -21.63 -18.38 -18.51
CA GLN A 487 -22.37 -19.24 -19.43
C GLN A 487 -23.39 -20.13 -18.73
N ILE A 488 -23.14 -20.56 -17.48
CA ILE A 488 -24.01 -21.50 -16.76
C ILE A 488 -24.75 -20.79 -15.63
N VAL A 489 -24.03 -20.21 -14.66
CA VAL A 489 -24.63 -19.66 -13.43
C VAL A 489 -25.55 -18.48 -13.73
N LEU A 490 -25.16 -17.58 -14.65
CA LEU A 490 -25.98 -16.41 -15.03
C LEU A 490 -27.24 -16.76 -15.83
N ARG A 491 -27.40 -18.00 -16.35
CA ARG A 491 -28.59 -18.38 -17.15
C ARG A 491 -29.88 -18.26 -16.35
N GLU A 492 -29.88 -18.74 -15.11
CA GLU A 492 -31.09 -18.75 -14.27
C GLU A 492 -31.48 -17.32 -13.80
N PRO A 493 -30.56 -16.49 -13.27
CA PRO A 493 -30.82 -15.06 -13.03
C PRO A 493 -31.33 -14.32 -14.27
N LEU A 494 -30.75 -14.59 -15.45
CA LEU A 494 -31.19 -13.98 -16.71
C LEU A 494 -32.61 -14.43 -17.10
N ARG A 495 -32.92 -15.72 -16.98
CA ARG A 495 -34.27 -16.26 -17.22
C ARG A 495 -35.30 -15.62 -16.29
N GLN A 496 -34.97 -15.49 -15.01
CA GLN A 496 -35.86 -14.88 -14.02
C GLN A 496 -36.10 -13.39 -14.29
N THR A 497 -35.06 -12.65 -14.69
CA THR A 497 -35.19 -11.21 -15.00
C THR A 497 -36.03 -10.98 -16.26
N VAL A 498 -35.90 -11.84 -17.27
CA VAL A 498 -36.78 -11.84 -18.45
C VAL A 498 -38.23 -12.16 -18.07
N LYS A 499 -38.46 -13.23 -17.29
CA LYS A 499 -39.80 -13.63 -16.84
C LYS A 499 -40.49 -12.54 -16.01
N LYS A 500 -39.73 -11.88 -15.12
CA LYS A 500 -40.22 -10.80 -14.25
C LYS A 500 -40.20 -9.41 -14.91
N LYS A 501 -39.85 -9.32 -16.20
CA LYS A 501 -39.75 -8.06 -16.97
C LYS A 501 -38.87 -6.98 -16.31
N LYS A 502 -37.80 -7.37 -15.62
CA LYS A 502 -36.83 -6.45 -15.01
C LYS A 502 -35.80 -5.99 -16.04
N THR A 503 -36.16 -4.97 -16.83
CA THR A 503 -35.38 -4.49 -17.99
C THR A 503 -33.96 -4.03 -17.64
N LEU A 504 -33.78 -3.29 -16.55
CA LEU A 504 -32.47 -2.80 -16.11
C LEU A 504 -31.51 -3.95 -15.77
N ILE A 505 -31.95 -4.88 -14.92
CA ILE A 505 -31.12 -6.03 -14.51
C ILE A 505 -30.81 -6.93 -15.71
N LYS A 506 -31.78 -7.12 -16.61
CA LYS A 506 -31.55 -7.86 -17.86
C LYS A 506 -30.44 -7.21 -18.69
N SER A 507 -30.46 -5.88 -18.84
CA SER A 507 -29.42 -5.14 -19.58
C SER A 507 -28.02 -5.41 -18.99
N ILE A 508 -27.88 -5.29 -17.66
CA ILE A 508 -26.61 -5.52 -16.96
C ILE A 508 -26.11 -6.95 -17.15
N LEU A 509 -26.96 -7.95 -16.89
CA LEU A 509 -26.57 -9.36 -17.02
C LEU A 509 -26.22 -9.75 -18.46
N THR A 510 -26.90 -9.16 -19.44
CA THR A 510 -26.58 -9.39 -20.86
C THR A 510 -25.25 -8.72 -21.22
N SER A 511 -25.01 -7.50 -20.73
CA SER A 511 -23.74 -6.79 -20.97
C SER A 511 -22.54 -7.55 -20.39
N ILE A 512 -22.66 -8.09 -19.17
CA ILE A 512 -21.62 -8.94 -18.56
C ILE A 512 -21.34 -10.16 -19.45
N ARG A 513 -22.39 -10.80 -19.95
CA ARG A 513 -22.27 -11.98 -20.81
C ARG A 513 -21.63 -11.64 -22.16
N ASP A 514 -22.06 -10.57 -22.81
CA ASP A 514 -21.52 -10.15 -24.11
C ASP A 514 -20.05 -9.71 -23.99
N THR A 515 -19.63 -9.25 -22.81
CA THR A 515 -18.26 -8.81 -22.53
C THR A 515 -17.32 -9.98 -22.26
N CYS A 516 -17.75 -10.97 -21.46
CA CYS A 516 -16.85 -11.99 -20.92
C CYS A 516 -16.98 -13.38 -21.59
N VAL A 517 -18.05 -13.64 -22.36
CA VAL A 517 -18.20 -14.93 -23.04
C VAL A 517 -17.15 -15.06 -24.13
N SER A 518 -16.34 -16.11 -24.05
CA SER A 518 -15.54 -16.59 -25.16
C SER A 518 -16.34 -17.70 -25.86
N ILE A 519 -16.58 -17.52 -27.17
CA ILE A 519 -17.34 -18.45 -28.02
C ILE A 519 -16.41 -19.47 -28.66
#